data_AF-A0A0R1WGI1-F1
#
_entry.id   AF-A0A0R1WGI1-F1
#
_cell.length_a   1.000
_cell.length_b   1.000
_cell.length_c   1.000
_cell.angle_alpha   90.00
_cell.angle_beta   90.00
_cell.angle_gamma   90.00
#
_symmetry.space_group_name_H-M   'P 1'
#
loop_
_entity.id
_entity.type
_entity.pdbx_description
1 polymer ?
#
loop_
_entity_poly.entity_id
_entity_poly.type
_entity_poly.pdbx_seq_one_letter_code
_entity_poly.pdbx_strand_id
1 'polypeptide(L)'
;MSKKNLLTSALVLGTLAATATPSVVSAATTNDADSAAPQTSTEQVNNKSQDNSANVIAGSAKKADTTVATSATVQAASESINNALNTTAVIQAATGATSAQQQAFLASAVPMAQKAASQYGVYTSVMLAQAILESGWGTSTLATQGHNLFGIKGDYNGAYVTMPTSEWSAAQGWYTINANFRKYPSYYESFADNGNKLRNGVSWNSSYYSGTWKENTSSYKDATAWLQGRYATAPNYASSLNNLIQTYNLTQYDGTAETNGGAQTNGSTIKVNNANGDYVKLYAFASDGSISTITNRGLANKTPWYTDQTKTYNGHTYYRVATNEWVEDTYLA
;
A
#
# COMPACT_ATOMS: atom_id res chain seq x y z
N MET A 1 26.16 22.45 -12.96
CA MET A 1 25.35 22.04 -11.78
C MET A 1 24.75 20.67 -12.06
N SER A 2 24.89 19.69 -11.17
CA SER A 2 24.21 18.40 -11.35
C SER A 2 22.74 18.55 -10.97
N LYS A 3 21.82 18.22 -11.88
CA LYS A 3 20.39 18.14 -11.53
C LYS A 3 20.20 16.94 -10.62
N LYS A 4 19.78 17.18 -9.37
CA LYS A 4 19.32 16.12 -8.47
C LYS A 4 18.01 15.56 -9.05
N ASN A 5 18.11 14.54 -9.91
CA ASN A 5 16.96 13.78 -10.38
C ASN A 5 16.42 12.85 -9.27
N LEU A 6 16.07 13.46 -8.13
CA LEU A 6 15.03 12.93 -7.27
C LEU A 6 13.74 13.08 -8.06
N LEU A 7 13.27 11.97 -8.64
CA LEU A 7 11.92 11.92 -9.18
C LEU A 7 10.98 12.20 -8.01
N THR A 8 10.30 13.33 -8.07
CA THR A 8 8.99 13.48 -7.45
C THR A 8 8.15 12.29 -7.88
N SER A 9 7.90 11.34 -6.97
CA SER A 9 6.63 10.59 -6.98
C SER A 9 5.55 11.64 -6.75
N ALA A 10 5.21 12.35 -7.83
CA ALA A 10 3.91 12.94 -7.98
C ALA A 10 2.95 11.76 -7.89
N LEU A 11 2.26 11.65 -6.74
CA LEU A 11 0.99 10.93 -6.67
C LEU A 11 0.19 11.40 -7.87
N VAL A 12 -0.01 10.51 -8.86
CA VAL A 12 -0.91 10.76 -9.97
C VAL A 12 -2.32 10.56 -9.44
N LEU A 13 -2.71 11.48 -8.55
CA LEU A 13 -4.08 11.76 -8.15
C LEU A 13 -4.78 12.31 -9.39
N GLY A 14 -5.11 11.39 -10.31
CA GLY A 14 -5.94 11.65 -11.46
C GLY A 14 -7.29 12.15 -10.96
N THR A 15 -7.52 13.45 -11.10
CA THR A 15 -8.73 14.12 -10.64
C THR A 15 -9.96 13.53 -11.34
N LEU A 16 -10.80 12.79 -10.61
CA LEU A 16 -12.16 12.56 -11.06
C LEU A 16 -12.88 13.90 -11.09
N ALA A 17 -13.09 14.43 -12.30
CA ALA A 17 -13.83 15.67 -12.53
C ALA A 17 -15.35 15.43 -12.36
N ALA A 18 -15.80 15.21 -11.13
CA ALA A 18 -17.21 15.20 -10.79
C ALA A 18 -17.74 16.65 -10.75
N THR A 19 -18.49 17.04 -11.79
CA THR A 19 -19.03 18.41 -11.91
C THR A 19 -20.22 18.62 -10.97
N ALA A 20 -19.95 19.13 -9.76
CA ALA A 20 -20.96 19.65 -8.86
C ALA A 20 -21.08 21.18 -9.00
N THR A 21 -22.21 21.66 -9.55
CA THR A 21 -22.52 23.09 -9.61
C THR A 21 -22.85 23.63 -8.21
N PRO A 22 -22.34 24.80 -7.80
CA PRO A 22 -22.66 25.37 -6.49
C PRO A 22 -24.09 25.92 -6.45
N SER A 23 -24.99 25.19 -5.79
CA SER A 23 -26.30 25.72 -5.41
C SER A 23 -26.15 26.79 -4.33
N VAL A 24 -26.51 28.03 -4.63
CA VAL A 24 -26.56 29.12 -3.64
C VAL A 24 -27.69 28.90 -2.65
N VAL A 25 -27.41 29.12 -1.36
CA VAL A 25 -28.42 29.23 -0.30
C VAL A 25 -28.12 30.47 0.52
N SER A 26 -29.03 31.44 0.51
CA SER A 26 -28.90 32.67 1.28
C SER A 26 -29.12 32.42 2.78
N ALA A 27 -28.22 32.95 3.62
CA ALA A 27 -28.51 33.19 5.03
C ALA A 27 -29.16 34.59 5.18
N ALA A 28 -30.10 34.74 6.11
CA ALA A 28 -30.92 35.94 6.24
C ALA A 28 -30.28 37.06 7.08
N THR A 29 -30.81 38.27 6.92
CA THR A 29 -30.40 39.54 7.55
C THR A 29 -30.84 39.70 9.01
N THR A 30 -30.00 40.36 9.82
CA THR A 30 -30.41 41.23 10.95
C THR A 30 -29.34 42.29 11.23
N ASN A 31 -29.75 43.49 11.64
CA ASN A 31 -28.89 44.61 12.03
C ASN A 31 -29.45 45.27 13.32
N ASP A 32 -28.87 46.30 13.95
CA ASP A 32 -27.56 47.00 13.80
C ASP A 32 -26.74 46.76 15.12
N ALA A 33 -25.84 47.56 15.69
CA ALA A 33 -25.20 48.87 15.43
C ALA A 33 -23.81 48.85 16.13
N ASP A 34 -22.71 49.31 15.52
CA ASP A 34 -22.19 50.69 15.41
C ASP A 34 -21.11 51.07 16.47
N SER A 35 -20.19 51.95 16.04
CA SER A 35 -19.28 52.82 16.80
C SER A 35 -17.98 52.29 17.46
N ALA A 36 -16.95 53.12 17.26
CA ALA A 36 -15.71 53.33 18.05
C ALA A 36 -14.54 52.30 18.00
N ALA A 37 -13.52 52.63 17.19
CA ALA A 37 -12.10 52.39 17.48
C ALA A 37 -11.58 53.49 18.48
N PRO A 38 -10.35 53.48 19.08
CA PRO A 38 -9.08 53.18 18.39
C PRO A 38 -7.87 52.58 19.20
N GLN A 39 -6.92 51.99 18.44
CA GLN A 39 -5.44 52.09 18.56
C GLN A 39 -4.62 51.58 19.78
N THR A 40 -3.41 51.06 19.48
CA THR A 40 -2.19 50.90 20.34
C THR A 40 -2.26 49.96 21.57
N SER A 41 -1.19 49.33 22.09
CA SER A 41 0.17 48.98 21.60
C SER A 41 0.81 47.89 22.50
N THR A 42 2.07 47.52 22.21
CA THR A 42 3.06 46.72 22.98
C THR A 42 3.05 46.93 24.53
N GLU A 43 3.58 46.04 25.40
CA GLU A 43 4.90 45.38 25.33
C GLU A 43 5.14 44.20 26.35
N GLN A 44 6.33 43.58 26.28
CA GLN A 44 7.15 42.77 27.24
C GLN A 44 6.64 42.50 28.69
N VAL A 45 6.84 41.34 29.35
CA VAL A 45 8.05 40.51 29.63
C VAL A 45 9.10 41.17 30.55
N ASN A 46 9.22 40.77 31.83
CA ASN A 46 10.39 40.04 32.39
C ASN A 46 10.39 39.82 33.93
N ASN A 47 10.52 38.55 34.30
CA ASN A 47 11.08 37.87 35.49
C ASN A 47 11.92 38.63 36.59
N LYS A 48 11.68 38.31 37.89
CA LYS A 48 12.60 37.58 38.84
C LYS A 48 12.85 38.16 40.26
N SER A 49 13.14 37.24 41.22
CA SER A 49 13.79 37.34 42.57
C SER A 49 12.82 37.22 43.76
N GLN A 50 12.82 36.16 44.60
CA GLN A 50 13.82 35.70 45.63
C GLN A 50 13.98 36.67 46.82
N ASP A 51 14.08 36.25 48.09
CA ASP A 51 14.30 34.90 48.68
C ASP A 51 13.37 34.65 49.93
N ASN A 52 13.53 33.83 50.99
CA ASN A 52 14.62 33.02 51.59
C ASN A 52 14.09 31.76 52.36
N SER A 53 14.70 31.30 53.48
CA SER A 53 14.63 29.89 53.98
C SER A 53 14.37 29.67 55.48
N ALA A 54 13.69 28.56 55.85
CA ALA A 54 13.68 27.91 57.19
C ALA A 54 13.24 26.42 57.11
N ASN A 55 13.37 25.65 58.21
CA ASN A 55 13.13 24.18 58.32
C ASN A 55 11.65 23.80 58.64
N VAL A 56 11.16 22.55 58.80
CA VAL A 56 11.75 21.29 59.33
C VAL A 56 11.31 20.00 58.56
N ILE A 57 10.85 18.92 59.22
CA ILE A 57 10.67 17.53 58.70
C ILE A 57 9.27 16.97 59.07
N ALA A 58 8.57 16.29 58.15
CA ALA A 58 7.74 15.07 58.39
C ALA A 58 6.98 14.56 57.14
N GLY A 59 6.68 13.25 57.08
CA GLY A 59 5.51 12.70 56.37
C GLY A 59 5.74 12.00 55.01
N SER A 60 5.22 10.77 54.87
CA SER A 60 5.37 9.93 53.67
C SER A 60 4.11 9.91 52.79
N ALA A 61 4.26 10.16 51.48
CA ALA A 61 3.33 9.70 50.45
C ALA A 61 4.01 9.66 49.07
N LYS A 62 4.16 8.47 48.47
CA LYS A 62 4.72 8.34 47.11
C LYS A 62 3.58 8.52 46.09
N LYS A 63 3.45 9.72 45.52
CA LYS A 63 2.46 10.02 44.48
C LYS A 63 2.72 9.15 43.24
N ALA A 64 1.67 8.62 42.62
CA ALA A 64 1.78 7.81 41.41
C ALA A 64 2.36 8.64 40.24
N ASP A 65 3.22 8.03 39.43
CA ASP A 65 3.92 8.71 38.35
C ASP A 65 3.00 8.91 37.13
N THR A 66 2.56 10.14 36.93
CA THR A 66 1.68 10.55 35.82
C THR A 66 2.39 10.64 34.46
N THR A 67 3.72 10.53 34.39
CA THR A 67 4.44 10.57 33.11
C THR A 67 4.14 9.34 32.25
N VAL A 68 4.12 8.14 32.85
CA VAL A 68 3.90 6.87 32.15
C VAL A 68 2.52 6.81 31.47
N ALA A 69 1.47 7.28 32.17
CA ALA A 69 0.11 7.32 31.63
C ALA A 69 -0.04 8.31 30.46
N THR A 70 0.72 9.42 30.49
CA THR A 70 0.72 10.42 29.41
C THR A 70 1.41 9.87 28.15
N SER A 71 2.53 9.16 28.30
CA SER A 71 3.25 8.55 27.17
C SER A 71 2.39 7.50 26.44
N ALA A 72 1.75 6.60 27.18
CA ALA A 72 0.95 5.52 26.60
C ALA A 72 -0.30 6.06 25.84
N THR A 73 -0.93 7.11 26.34
CA THR A 73 -2.10 7.73 25.69
C THR A 73 -1.74 8.52 24.44
N VAL A 74 -0.61 9.25 24.43
CA VAL A 74 -0.10 9.91 23.22
C VAL A 74 0.33 8.89 22.15
N GLN A 75 0.91 7.76 22.55
CA GLN A 75 1.24 6.69 21.60
C GLN A 75 -0.02 6.07 20.99
N ALA A 76 -1.02 5.66 21.80
CA ALA A 76 -2.28 5.12 21.28
C ALA A 76 -3.07 6.13 20.40
N ALA A 77 -3.02 7.42 20.72
CA ALA A 77 -3.62 8.48 19.91
C ALA A 77 -2.91 8.66 18.55
N SER A 78 -1.57 8.62 18.54
CA SER A 78 -0.82 8.71 17.27
C SER A 78 -0.93 7.42 16.43
N GLU A 79 -0.99 6.24 17.03
CA GLU A 79 -1.28 4.98 16.34
C GLU A 79 -2.68 4.97 15.71
N SER A 80 -3.71 5.45 16.43
CA SER A 80 -5.08 5.53 15.88
C SER A 80 -5.24 6.61 14.80
N ILE A 81 -4.60 7.77 14.93
CA ILE A 81 -4.55 8.79 13.86
C ILE A 81 -3.79 8.26 12.63
N ASN A 82 -2.65 7.60 12.83
CA ASN A 82 -1.91 6.96 11.74
C ASN A 82 -2.76 5.89 11.05
N ASN A 83 -3.49 5.07 11.80
CA ASN A 83 -4.40 4.08 11.21
C ASN A 83 -5.57 4.72 10.44
N ALA A 84 -6.12 5.84 10.90
CA ALA A 84 -7.14 6.60 10.15
C ALA A 84 -6.57 7.19 8.84
N LEU A 85 -5.38 7.80 8.87
CA LEU A 85 -4.71 8.35 7.68
C LEU A 85 -4.28 7.25 6.70
N ASN A 86 -3.80 6.11 7.21
CA ASN A 86 -3.53 4.90 6.44
C ASN A 86 -4.80 4.39 5.75
N THR A 87 -5.90 4.30 6.49
CA THR A 87 -7.21 3.87 5.98
C THR A 87 -7.67 4.81 4.86
N THR A 88 -7.54 6.14 5.02
CA THR A 88 -7.86 7.12 3.97
C THR A 88 -6.99 6.95 2.72
N ALA A 89 -5.69 6.65 2.87
CA ALA A 89 -4.80 6.40 1.72
C ALA A 89 -5.11 5.08 0.99
N VAL A 90 -5.43 4.01 1.74
CA VAL A 90 -5.90 2.73 1.16
C VAL A 90 -7.26 2.92 0.50
N ILE A 91 -8.17 3.69 1.10
CA ILE A 91 -9.45 4.07 0.49
C ILE A 91 -9.21 4.83 -0.81
N GLN A 92 -8.34 5.84 -0.87
CA GLN A 92 -8.05 6.53 -2.13
C GLN A 92 -7.50 5.57 -3.20
N ALA A 93 -6.60 4.64 -2.84
CA ALA A 93 -6.10 3.61 -3.76
C ALA A 93 -7.17 2.59 -4.18
N ALA A 94 -8.18 2.32 -3.35
CA ALA A 94 -9.25 1.35 -3.60
C ALA A 94 -10.51 1.95 -4.27
N THR A 95 -10.79 3.25 -4.08
CA THR A 95 -12.02 3.91 -4.58
C THR A 95 -12.14 4.00 -6.10
N GLY A 96 -11.04 3.83 -6.84
CA GLY A 96 -11.03 3.87 -8.31
C GLY A 96 -11.25 2.52 -9.00
N ALA A 97 -11.10 1.38 -8.30
CA ALA A 97 -11.03 0.07 -8.92
C ALA A 97 -11.96 -0.95 -8.24
N THR A 98 -12.89 -1.52 -9.00
CA THR A 98 -13.74 -2.64 -8.55
C THR A 98 -12.91 -3.90 -8.25
N SER A 99 -13.42 -4.81 -7.43
CA SER A 99 -12.74 -6.07 -7.10
C SER A 99 -12.32 -6.88 -8.34
N ALA A 100 -13.12 -6.82 -9.42
CA ALA A 100 -12.78 -7.45 -10.70
C ALA A 100 -11.56 -6.80 -11.38
N GLN A 101 -11.45 -5.47 -11.35
CA GLN A 101 -10.24 -4.76 -11.83
C GLN A 101 -9.03 -5.05 -10.95
N GLN A 102 -9.21 -5.11 -9.62
CA GLN A 102 -8.14 -5.48 -8.67
C GLN A 102 -7.60 -6.89 -8.95
N GLN A 103 -8.49 -7.86 -9.19
CA GLN A 103 -8.14 -9.24 -9.53
C GLN A 103 -7.47 -9.35 -10.91
N ALA A 104 -8.01 -8.69 -11.95
CA ALA A 104 -7.43 -8.68 -13.30
C ALA A 104 -6.05 -8.01 -13.34
N PHE A 105 -5.86 -6.94 -12.55
CA PHE A 105 -4.56 -6.32 -12.34
C PHE A 105 -3.57 -7.32 -11.72
N LEU A 106 -3.93 -7.96 -10.59
CA LEU A 106 -3.05 -8.92 -9.92
C LEU A 106 -2.70 -10.11 -10.82
N ALA A 107 -3.67 -10.68 -11.55
CA ALA A 107 -3.42 -11.78 -12.49
C ALA A 107 -2.38 -11.41 -13.56
N SER A 108 -2.37 -10.15 -14.01
CA SER A 108 -1.41 -9.63 -15.00
C SER A 108 -0.07 -9.21 -14.36
N ALA A 109 -0.10 -8.69 -13.14
CA ALA A 109 1.04 -8.06 -12.47
C ALA A 109 1.90 -9.06 -11.69
N VAL A 110 1.30 -10.03 -10.98
CA VAL A 110 2.01 -11.00 -10.12
C VAL A 110 3.15 -11.74 -10.85
N PRO A 111 2.94 -12.42 -11.99
CA PRO A 111 4.03 -13.15 -12.65
C PRO A 111 5.16 -12.22 -13.16
N MET A 112 4.82 -10.98 -13.53
CA MET A 112 5.79 -9.98 -13.99
C MET A 112 6.61 -9.41 -12.82
N ALA A 113 5.95 -9.13 -11.70
CA ALA A 113 6.56 -8.70 -10.46
C ALA A 113 7.48 -9.78 -9.89
N GLN A 114 7.07 -11.05 -9.86
CA GLN A 114 7.89 -12.17 -9.36
C GLN A 114 9.17 -12.34 -10.18
N LYS A 115 9.06 -12.28 -11.51
CA LYS A 115 10.21 -12.39 -12.42
C LYS A 115 11.22 -11.25 -12.19
N ALA A 116 10.75 -10.01 -12.08
CA ALA A 116 11.60 -8.86 -11.78
C ALA A 116 12.19 -8.92 -10.35
N ALA A 117 11.36 -9.21 -9.34
CA ALA A 117 11.79 -9.30 -7.94
C ALA A 117 12.89 -10.34 -7.74
N SER A 118 12.77 -11.49 -8.41
CA SER A 118 13.79 -12.55 -8.42
C SER A 118 15.07 -12.14 -9.18
N GLN A 119 14.97 -11.34 -10.24
CA GLN A 119 16.13 -10.84 -11.00
C GLN A 119 16.92 -9.78 -10.20
N TYR A 120 16.23 -8.97 -9.40
CA TYR A 120 16.82 -7.80 -8.72
C TYR A 120 17.02 -7.99 -7.20
N GLY A 121 16.65 -9.14 -6.64
CA GLY A 121 16.86 -9.44 -5.21
C GLY A 121 16.00 -8.60 -4.27
N VAL A 122 14.74 -8.33 -4.65
CA VAL A 122 13.81 -7.49 -3.87
C VAL A 122 12.50 -8.24 -3.56
N TYR A 123 11.62 -7.62 -2.77
CA TYR A 123 10.32 -8.17 -2.41
C TYR A 123 9.27 -7.95 -3.51
N THR A 124 8.65 -9.04 -3.96
CA THR A 124 7.50 -9.01 -4.88
C THR A 124 6.33 -8.25 -4.24
N SER A 125 6.10 -8.46 -2.94
CA SER A 125 5.03 -7.79 -2.19
C SER A 125 5.18 -6.27 -2.21
N VAL A 126 6.40 -5.76 -2.06
CA VAL A 126 6.73 -4.33 -2.13
C VAL A 126 6.57 -3.81 -3.56
N MET A 127 7.06 -4.53 -4.57
CA MET A 127 6.89 -4.11 -5.97
C MET A 127 5.40 -4.07 -6.39
N LEU A 128 4.60 -5.04 -5.96
CA LEU A 128 3.14 -5.06 -6.19
C LEU A 128 2.44 -3.93 -5.44
N ALA A 129 2.76 -3.69 -4.17
CA ALA A 129 2.19 -2.59 -3.40
C ALA A 129 2.53 -1.21 -3.99
N GLN A 130 3.78 -1.01 -4.45
CA GLN A 130 4.16 0.19 -5.19
C GLN A 130 3.36 0.31 -6.50
N ALA A 131 3.27 -0.77 -7.29
CA ALA A 131 2.52 -0.75 -8.54
C ALA A 131 1.04 -0.42 -8.32
N ILE A 132 0.40 -1.00 -7.29
CA ILE A 132 -0.99 -0.69 -6.91
C ILE A 132 -1.15 0.79 -6.57
N LEU A 133 -0.27 1.33 -5.71
CA LEU A 133 -0.35 2.69 -5.19
C LEU A 133 -0.05 3.76 -6.25
N GLU A 134 1.00 3.57 -7.06
CA GLU A 134 1.47 4.56 -8.04
C GLU A 134 0.64 4.54 -9.35
N SER A 135 -0.11 3.45 -9.63
CA SER A 135 -0.94 3.31 -10.84
C SER A 135 -2.44 3.23 -10.62
N GLY A 136 -2.91 3.12 -9.37
CA GLY A 136 -4.32 2.89 -9.05
C GLY A 136 -4.84 1.58 -9.66
N TRP A 137 -4.23 0.45 -9.30
CA TRP A 137 -4.54 -0.88 -9.88
C TRP A 137 -4.41 -0.94 -11.41
N GLY A 138 -3.43 -0.23 -11.97
CA GLY A 138 -3.21 -0.14 -13.41
C GLY A 138 -4.27 0.66 -14.16
N THR A 139 -5.23 1.30 -13.48
CA THR A 139 -6.32 2.05 -14.13
C THR A 139 -5.91 3.45 -14.58
N SER A 140 -4.77 3.98 -14.13
CA SER A 140 -4.31 5.31 -14.55
C SER A 140 -4.05 5.39 -16.06
N THR A 141 -4.23 6.58 -16.64
CA THR A 141 -3.98 6.84 -18.07
C THR A 141 -2.54 6.50 -18.47
N LEU A 142 -1.57 6.66 -17.56
CA LEU A 142 -0.16 6.32 -17.80
C LEU A 142 0.08 4.80 -17.78
N ALA A 143 -0.57 4.06 -16.88
CA ALA A 143 -0.49 2.61 -16.84
C ALA A 143 -1.17 1.98 -18.07
N THR A 144 -2.35 2.48 -18.47
CA THR A 144 -3.11 1.97 -19.60
C THR A 144 -2.51 2.31 -20.97
N GLN A 145 -1.95 3.51 -21.17
CA GLN A 145 -1.36 3.91 -22.47
C GLN A 145 0.14 3.63 -22.60
N GLY A 146 0.85 3.52 -21.47
CA GLY A 146 2.30 3.39 -21.40
C GLY A 146 2.81 2.13 -20.71
N HIS A 147 1.94 1.26 -20.18
CA HIS A 147 2.29 0.14 -19.30
C HIS A 147 3.13 0.55 -18.08
N ASN A 148 3.16 1.83 -17.72
CA ASN A 148 4.09 2.41 -16.76
C ASN A 148 3.44 2.51 -15.38
N LEU A 149 3.69 1.48 -14.56
CA LEU A 149 3.06 1.28 -13.26
C LEU A 149 3.67 2.13 -12.13
N PHE A 150 4.76 2.86 -12.40
CA PHE A 150 5.62 3.49 -11.38
C PHE A 150 5.94 4.96 -11.65
N GLY A 151 5.21 5.62 -12.57
CA GLY A 151 5.38 7.05 -12.85
C GLY A 151 6.77 7.44 -13.39
N ILE A 152 7.52 6.51 -14.00
CA ILE A 152 8.93 6.76 -14.34
C ILE A 152 9.01 7.70 -15.56
N LYS A 153 9.65 8.86 -15.37
CA LYS A 153 9.83 9.92 -16.37
C LYS A 153 10.98 9.60 -17.35
N GLY A 154 10.94 10.18 -18.55
CA GLY A 154 11.85 9.91 -19.67
C GLY A 154 11.24 9.02 -20.74
N ASP A 155 12.08 8.36 -21.55
CA ASP A 155 11.71 7.34 -22.52
C ASP A 155 12.26 5.95 -22.13
N TYR A 156 11.75 4.91 -22.77
CA TYR A 156 12.28 3.55 -22.73
C TYR A 156 12.54 3.10 -24.18
N ASN A 157 13.82 2.97 -24.55
CA ASN A 157 14.26 2.68 -25.92
C ASN A 157 13.63 3.64 -26.97
N GLY A 158 13.52 4.94 -26.65
CA GLY A 158 12.88 5.96 -27.48
C GLY A 158 11.35 6.05 -27.33
N ALA A 159 10.68 5.09 -26.68
CA ALA A 159 9.25 5.10 -26.50
C ALA A 159 8.81 5.85 -25.22
N TYR A 160 7.86 6.76 -25.36
CA TYR A 160 7.29 7.54 -24.26
C TYR A 160 5.79 7.84 -24.47
N VAL A 161 5.14 8.33 -23.40
CA VAL A 161 3.85 9.04 -23.44
C VAL A 161 4.08 10.43 -22.83
N THR A 162 3.68 11.49 -23.52
CA THR A 162 3.72 12.86 -22.95
C THR A 162 2.44 13.13 -22.18
N MET A 163 2.55 13.54 -20.92
CA MET A 163 1.40 13.81 -20.04
C MET A 163 1.65 15.02 -19.13
N PRO A 164 0.58 15.73 -18.69
CA PRO A 164 0.70 16.70 -17.61
C PRO A 164 1.07 16.00 -16.30
N THR A 165 1.98 16.61 -15.54
CA THR A 165 2.41 16.20 -14.20
C THR A 165 2.45 17.41 -13.29
N SER A 166 2.04 17.22 -12.03
CA SER A 166 2.28 18.19 -10.97
C SER A 166 3.76 18.14 -10.56
N GLU A 167 4.39 19.29 -10.48
CA GLU A 167 5.72 19.50 -9.89
C GLU A 167 5.63 20.53 -8.76
N TRP A 168 6.61 20.53 -7.86
CA TRP A 168 6.70 21.51 -6.78
C TRP A 168 8.01 22.30 -6.86
N SER A 169 7.95 23.61 -6.59
CA SER A 169 9.13 24.43 -6.34
C SER A 169 8.91 25.39 -5.18
N ALA A 170 9.99 25.76 -4.48
CA ALA A 170 9.92 26.71 -3.37
C ALA A 170 9.49 28.13 -3.79
N ALA A 171 9.56 28.47 -5.08
CA ALA A 171 9.22 29.78 -5.61
C ALA A 171 7.77 29.88 -6.13
N GLN A 172 7.19 28.77 -6.61
CA GLN A 172 5.88 28.74 -7.26
C GLN A 172 4.84 27.88 -6.51
N GLY A 173 5.26 27.08 -5.53
CA GLY A 173 4.42 26.05 -4.94
C GLY A 173 4.22 24.88 -5.92
N TRP A 174 3.00 24.35 -5.98
CA TRP A 174 2.62 23.32 -6.95
C TRP A 174 2.24 23.94 -8.30
N TYR A 175 2.73 23.36 -9.40
CA TYR A 175 2.44 23.80 -10.76
C TYR A 175 2.45 22.61 -11.73
N THR A 176 1.74 22.71 -12.85
CA THR A 176 1.62 21.64 -13.84
C THR A 176 2.53 21.90 -15.03
N ILE A 177 3.28 20.88 -15.47
CA ILE A 177 4.03 20.87 -16.73
C ILE A 177 3.73 19.61 -17.53
N ASN A 178 3.94 19.63 -18.85
CA ASN A 178 4.01 18.38 -19.62
C ASN A 178 5.38 17.73 -19.43
N ALA A 179 5.39 16.43 -19.14
CA ALA A 179 6.59 15.61 -19.06
C ALA A 179 6.42 14.35 -19.90
N ASN A 180 7.55 13.83 -20.41
CA ASN A 180 7.58 12.49 -21.01
C ASN A 180 7.71 11.44 -19.90
N PHE A 181 6.90 10.39 -20.00
CA PHE A 181 6.95 9.21 -19.17
C PHE A 181 7.26 7.98 -20.02
N ARG A 182 8.04 7.05 -19.48
CA ARG A 182 8.48 5.84 -20.19
C ARG A 182 7.29 5.04 -20.70
N LYS A 183 7.37 4.53 -21.93
CA LYS A 183 6.38 3.60 -22.50
C LYS A 183 7.01 2.22 -22.67
N TYR A 184 6.45 1.23 -21.99
CA TYR A 184 6.97 -0.13 -21.96
C TYR A 184 6.21 -1.06 -22.91
N PRO A 185 6.87 -2.09 -23.48
CA PRO A 185 6.20 -3.15 -24.24
C PRO A 185 5.12 -3.87 -23.42
N SER A 186 5.40 -4.14 -22.15
CA SER A 186 4.49 -4.79 -21.20
C SER A 186 4.72 -4.32 -19.76
N TYR A 187 3.96 -4.86 -18.81
CA TYR A 187 4.24 -4.68 -17.39
C TYR A 187 5.61 -5.27 -16.97
N TYR A 188 6.16 -6.27 -17.68
CA TYR A 188 7.47 -6.85 -17.31
C TYR A 188 8.57 -5.80 -17.34
N GLU A 189 8.67 -4.99 -18.39
CA GLU A 189 9.72 -3.98 -18.49
C GLU A 189 9.49 -2.85 -17.47
N SER A 190 8.25 -2.55 -17.09
CA SER A 190 7.94 -1.59 -16.02
C SER A 190 8.36 -2.11 -14.64
N PHE A 191 8.06 -3.37 -14.32
CA PHE A 191 8.55 -4.03 -13.10
C PHE A 191 10.08 -4.16 -13.10
N ALA A 192 10.69 -4.53 -14.23
CA ALA A 192 12.15 -4.66 -14.34
C ALA A 192 12.86 -3.31 -14.17
N ASP A 193 12.32 -2.21 -14.70
CA ASP A 193 12.90 -0.87 -14.52
C ASP A 193 12.75 -0.34 -13.08
N ASN A 194 11.63 -0.66 -12.40
CA ASN A 194 11.51 -0.45 -10.95
C ASN A 194 12.55 -1.27 -10.18
N GLY A 195 12.66 -2.58 -10.45
CA GLY A 195 13.62 -3.47 -9.80
C GLY A 195 15.07 -3.02 -10.03
N ASN A 196 15.38 -2.56 -11.24
CA ASN A 196 16.66 -1.94 -11.59
C ASN A 196 16.93 -0.65 -10.79
N LYS A 197 15.94 0.24 -10.64
CA LYS A 197 16.04 1.44 -9.78
C LYS A 197 16.29 1.07 -8.31
N LEU A 198 15.66 0.02 -7.79
CA LEU A 198 15.88 -0.45 -6.42
C LEU A 198 17.26 -1.12 -6.25
N ARG A 199 17.69 -1.95 -7.20
CA ARG A 199 18.94 -2.71 -7.11
C ARG A 199 20.19 -1.92 -7.45
N ASN A 200 20.14 -1.11 -8.50
CA ASN A 200 21.27 -0.33 -9.02
C ASN A 200 21.18 1.17 -8.70
N GLY A 201 20.17 1.58 -7.91
CA GLY A 201 20.07 2.90 -7.30
C GLY A 201 19.78 4.02 -8.28
N VAL A 202 20.56 5.09 -8.16
CA VAL A 202 20.48 6.30 -8.98
C VAL A 202 21.88 6.71 -9.44
N SER A 203 21.98 7.50 -10.51
CA SER A 203 23.26 7.83 -11.18
C SER A 203 24.34 8.49 -10.29
N TRP A 204 23.97 8.99 -9.11
CA TRP A 204 24.87 9.60 -8.12
C TRP A 204 25.08 8.74 -6.86
N ASN A 205 24.37 7.62 -6.71
CA ASN A 205 24.52 6.65 -5.63
C ASN A 205 23.83 5.32 -6.01
N SER A 206 24.61 4.30 -6.38
CA SER A 206 24.10 2.97 -6.76
C SER A 206 23.49 2.20 -5.59
N SER A 207 23.90 2.49 -4.35
CA SER A 207 23.39 1.86 -3.13
C SER A 207 22.28 2.67 -2.45
N TYR A 208 21.68 3.67 -3.11
CA TYR A 208 20.71 4.57 -2.47
C TYR A 208 19.47 3.86 -1.89
N TYR A 209 19.03 2.78 -2.55
CA TYR A 209 17.92 1.92 -2.12
C TYR A 209 18.41 0.59 -1.52
N SER A 210 19.65 0.48 -1.01
CA SER A 210 20.21 -0.80 -0.57
C SER A 210 19.43 -1.50 0.56
N GLY A 211 18.81 -0.74 1.46
CA GLY A 211 17.88 -1.29 2.46
C GLY A 211 16.52 -1.77 1.91
N THR A 212 16.37 -1.89 0.59
CA THR A 212 15.23 -2.57 -0.06
C THR A 212 15.59 -3.96 -0.61
N TRP A 213 16.89 -4.30 -0.63
CA TRP A 213 17.37 -5.60 -1.09
C TRP A 213 17.14 -6.65 0.00
N LYS A 214 16.66 -7.84 -0.37
CA LYS A 214 16.29 -8.92 0.57
C LYS A 214 17.43 -9.31 1.51
N GLU A 215 18.68 -9.26 1.04
CA GLU A 215 19.87 -9.57 1.82
C GLU A 215 20.21 -8.54 2.92
N ASN A 216 19.61 -7.34 2.89
CA ASN A 216 19.85 -6.25 3.86
C ASN A 216 18.67 -6.04 4.84
N THR A 217 17.68 -6.93 4.84
CA THR A 217 16.38 -6.75 5.49
C THR A 217 15.91 -8.02 6.20
N SER A 218 15.26 -7.89 7.36
CA SER A 218 14.58 -9.02 8.03
C SER A 218 13.17 -9.24 7.49
N SER A 219 12.53 -8.21 6.93
CA SER A 219 11.17 -8.29 6.38
C SER A 219 10.90 -7.20 5.34
N TYR A 220 9.77 -7.34 4.62
CA TYR A 220 9.27 -6.29 3.71
C TYR A 220 9.08 -4.93 4.41
N LYS A 221 8.86 -4.90 5.73
CA LYS A 221 8.66 -3.66 6.51
C LYS A 221 9.92 -2.82 6.58
N ASP A 222 11.10 -3.45 6.54
CA ASP A 222 12.38 -2.75 6.51
C ASP A 222 12.57 -2.08 5.14
N ALA A 223 12.22 -2.80 4.06
CA ALA A 223 12.24 -2.28 2.70
C ALA A 223 11.26 -1.11 2.49
N THR A 224 10.02 -1.20 2.99
CA THR A 224 9.06 -0.08 2.92
C THR A 224 9.52 1.11 3.77
N ALA A 225 10.07 0.87 4.97
CA ALA A 225 10.69 1.90 5.79
C ALA A 225 11.91 2.56 5.12
N TRP A 226 12.68 1.82 4.32
CA TRP A 226 13.77 2.42 3.53
C TRP A 226 13.26 3.29 2.38
N LEU A 227 12.14 2.92 1.75
CA LEU A 227 11.51 3.73 0.70
C LEU A 227 10.95 5.08 1.23
N GLN A 228 10.60 5.15 2.52
CA GLN A 228 10.11 6.38 3.17
C GLN A 228 11.10 7.55 2.98
N GLY A 229 10.63 8.65 2.38
CA GLY A 229 11.45 9.84 2.12
C GLY A 229 12.57 9.66 1.07
N ARG A 230 12.73 8.48 0.48
CA ARG A 230 13.72 8.19 -0.58
C ARG A 230 13.08 7.96 -1.94
N TYR A 231 11.95 7.26 -1.98
CA TYR A 231 11.18 7.03 -3.21
C TYR A 231 10.09 8.09 -3.40
N ALA A 232 9.33 8.37 -2.34
CA ALA A 232 8.30 9.40 -2.31
C ALA A 232 8.47 10.32 -1.08
N THR A 233 7.99 11.56 -1.20
CA THR A 233 8.01 12.58 -0.13
C THR A 233 6.82 12.49 0.82
N ALA A 234 5.81 11.68 0.51
CA ALA A 234 4.62 11.51 1.35
C ALA A 234 4.99 10.91 2.72
N PRO A 235 4.52 11.48 3.85
CA PRO A 235 4.95 11.06 5.20
C PRO A 235 4.45 9.67 5.60
N ASN A 236 3.43 9.16 4.91
CA ASN A 236 2.78 7.87 5.14
C ASN A 236 3.11 6.81 4.07
N TYR A 237 4.16 6.98 3.26
CA TYR A 237 4.45 6.08 2.14
C TYR A 237 4.71 4.63 2.59
N ALA A 238 5.60 4.44 3.58
CA ALA A 238 5.90 3.11 4.11
C ALA A 238 4.67 2.43 4.73
N SER A 239 3.82 3.18 5.43
CA SER A 239 2.61 2.64 6.03
C SER A 239 1.55 2.34 4.98
N SER A 240 1.35 3.18 3.96
CA SER A 240 0.47 2.87 2.82
C SER A 240 0.87 1.57 2.12
N LEU A 241 2.17 1.37 1.82
CA LEU A 241 2.66 0.10 1.27
C LEU A 241 2.42 -1.07 2.22
N ASN A 242 2.74 -0.93 3.52
CA ASN A 242 2.55 -1.99 4.50
C ASN A 242 1.08 -2.42 4.64
N ASN A 243 0.13 -1.48 4.54
CA ASN A 243 -1.30 -1.79 4.57
C ASN A 243 -1.73 -2.52 3.28
N LEU A 244 -1.32 -2.06 2.09
CA LEU A 244 -1.61 -2.78 0.83
C LEU A 244 -1.05 -4.21 0.84
N ILE A 245 0.15 -4.42 1.40
CA ILE A 245 0.75 -5.76 1.55
C ILE A 245 -0.10 -6.65 2.47
N GLN A 246 -0.68 -6.11 3.54
CA GLN A 246 -1.49 -6.85 4.50
C GLN A 246 -2.92 -7.11 4.00
N THR A 247 -3.63 -6.07 3.55
CA THR A 247 -5.01 -6.14 3.06
C THR A 247 -5.17 -7.12 1.89
N TYR A 248 -4.15 -7.24 1.02
CA TYR A 248 -4.17 -8.12 -0.14
C TYR A 248 -3.22 -9.33 -0.01
N ASN A 249 -2.69 -9.59 1.20
CA ASN A 249 -1.77 -10.69 1.52
C ASN A 249 -0.63 -10.84 0.47
N LEU A 250 -0.03 -9.73 0.04
CA LEU A 250 0.92 -9.74 -1.09
C LEU A 250 2.22 -10.50 -0.78
N THR A 251 2.50 -10.76 0.50
CA THR A 251 3.58 -11.65 0.98
C THR A 251 3.47 -13.08 0.46
N GLN A 252 2.28 -13.54 0.05
CA GLN A 252 2.11 -14.85 -0.60
C GLN A 252 2.87 -14.98 -1.94
N TYR A 253 3.37 -13.87 -2.49
CA TYR A 253 4.10 -13.81 -3.75
C TYR A 253 5.62 -13.55 -3.59
N ASP A 254 6.15 -13.53 -2.37
CA ASP A 254 7.55 -13.12 -2.13
C ASP A 254 8.63 -14.18 -2.45
N GLY A 255 8.24 -15.41 -2.79
CA GLY A 255 9.12 -16.43 -3.35
C GLY A 255 9.47 -16.18 -4.82
N THR A 256 9.99 -17.21 -5.50
CA THR A 256 10.18 -17.24 -6.96
C THR A 256 8.90 -17.68 -7.67
N ALA A 257 8.80 -17.50 -9.00
CA ALA A 257 7.65 -18.00 -9.76
C ALA A 257 7.45 -19.54 -9.66
N GLU A 258 8.47 -20.31 -9.26
CA GLU A 258 8.34 -21.76 -9.01
C GLU A 258 7.97 -22.10 -7.56
N THR A 259 8.30 -21.25 -6.59
CA THR A 259 7.82 -21.39 -5.20
C THR A 259 6.50 -20.68 -4.91
N ASN A 260 6.06 -19.77 -5.80
CA ASN A 260 4.74 -19.12 -5.79
C ASN A 260 3.77 -19.70 -6.85
N GLY A 261 4.31 -20.28 -7.93
CA GLY A 261 3.69 -21.42 -8.63
C GLY A 261 3.73 -22.70 -7.80
N GLY A 262 4.26 -22.58 -6.57
CA GLY A 262 4.22 -23.56 -5.52
C GLY A 262 2.82 -24.16 -5.39
N ALA A 263 2.76 -25.44 -5.74
CA ALA A 263 2.48 -26.39 -4.69
C ALA A 263 3.13 -25.92 -3.37
N GLN A 264 2.31 -25.62 -2.38
CA GLN A 264 2.61 -25.67 -0.96
C GLN A 264 3.28 -27.04 -0.66
N THR A 265 4.60 -27.09 -0.78
CA THR A 265 5.41 -28.28 -0.47
C THR A 265 5.55 -28.51 1.04
N ASN A 266 4.93 -27.66 1.86
CA ASN A 266 4.22 -28.14 3.05
C ASN A 266 2.98 -28.92 2.58
N GLY A 267 3.20 -30.16 2.13
CA GLY A 267 2.15 -31.09 1.74
C GLY A 267 1.33 -31.54 2.93
N SER A 268 0.42 -30.67 3.38
CA SER A 268 -0.40 -30.87 4.56
C SER A 268 -1.57 -31.78 4.25
N THR A 269 -1.77 -32.79 5.08
CA THR A 269 -2.96 -33.63 5.03
C THR A 269 -4.13 -32.90 5.68
N ILE A 270 -5.03 -32.33 4.89
CA ILE A 270 -6.32 -31.83 5.38
C ILE A 270 -7.25 -33.01 5.67
N LYS A 271 -8.14 -32.86 6.66
CA LYS A 271 -9.31 -33.74 6.82
C LYS A 271 -10.53 -32.99 6.35
N VAL A 272 -11.42 -33.68 5.65
CA VAL A 272 -12.60 -33.06 5.03
C VAL A 272 -13.89 -33.68 5.58
N ASN A 273 -14.90 -32.86 5.91
CA ASN A 273 -16.18 -33.33 6.44
C ASN A 273 -17.31 -32.33 6.14
N ASN A 274 -18.30 -32.75 5.35
CA ASN A 274 -19.58 -32.07 5.21
C ASN A 274 -20.53 -32.55 6.32
N ALA A 275 -20.80 -31.70 7.31
CA ALA A 275 -21.70 -32.03 8.40
C ALA A 275 -23.18 -32.22 7.96
N ASN A 276 -23.55 -31.73 6.77
CA ASN A 276 -24.92 -31.65 6.26
C ASN A 276 -25.14 -32.49 4.99
N GLY A 277 -24.32 -33.52 4.73
CA GLY A 277 -24.51 -34.44 3.59
C GLY A 277 -23.44 -35.51 3.49
N ASP A 278 -23.70 -36.56 2.72
CA ASP A 278 -22.90 -37.81 2.73
C ASP A 278 -21.47 -37.67 2.18
N TYR A 279 -21.20 -36.59 1.43
CA TYR A 279 -19.91 -36.28 0.82
C TYR A 279 -19.59 -34.78 0.86
N VAL A 280 -18.30 -34.47 0.78
CA VAL A 280 -17.75 -33.13 0.58
C VAL A 280 -17.78 -32.79 -0.91
N LYS A 281 -18.30 -31.60 -1.24
CA LYS A 281 -18.37 -31.09 -2.61
C LYS A 281 -16.97 -30.78 -3.13
N LEU A 282 -16.81 -30.94 -4.44
CA LEU A 282 -15.62 -30.50 -5.17
C LEU A 282 -15.97 -29.34 -6.09
N TYR A 283 -15.00 -28.47 -6.30
CA TYR A 283 -15.09 -27.31 -7.17
C TYR A 283 -13.98 -27.31 -8.21
N ALA A 284 -14.25 -26.79 -9.41
CA ALA A 284 -13.28 -26.55 -10.46
C ALA A 284 -13.23 -25.06 -10.81
N PHE A 285 -12.01 -24.53 -10.96
CA PHE A 285 -11.76 -23.17 -11.44
C PHE A 285 -11.39 -23.19 -12.92
N ALA A 286 -12.10 -22.42 -13.73
CA ALA A 286 -11.78 -22.22 -15.14
C ALA A 286 -10.66 -21.18 -15.32
N SER A 287 -10.14 -21.05 -16.55
CA SER A 287 -9.03 -20.14 -16.90
C SER A 287 -9.39 -18.66 -16.82
N ASP A 288 -10.69 -18.32 -16.82
CA ASP A 288 -11.20 -16.96 -16.61
C ASP A 288 -11.39 -16.59 -15.12
N GLY A 289 -11.10 -17.53 -14.21
CA GLY A 289 -11.28 -17.36 -12.77
C GLY A 289 -12.70 -17.66 -12.26
N SER A 290 -13.63 -18.06 -13.13
CA SER A 290 -14.95 -18.55 -12.71
C SER A 290 -14.83 -19.90 -11.99
N ILE A 291 -15.78 -20.17 -11.08
CA ILE A 291 -15.86 -21.41 -10.31
C ILE A 291 -17.11 -22.21 -10.70
N SER A 292 -16.99 -23.53 -10.71
CA SER A 292 -18.09 -24.46 -10.98
C SER A 292 -18.05 -25.65 -10.01
N THR A 293 -19.22 -26.10 -9.56
CA THR A 293 -19.33 -27.27 -8.67
C THR A 293 -19.26 -28.56 -9.49
N ILE A 294 -18.38 -29.48 -9.11
CA ILE A 294 -18.32 -30.83 -9.67
C ILE A 294 -19.44 -31.65 -9.02
N THR A 295 -20.40 -32.12 -9.84
CA THR A 295 -21.63 -32.78 -9.36
C THR A 295 -21.64 -34.29 -9.51
N ASN A 296 -20.70 -34.87 -10.27
CA ASN A 296 -20.63 -36.32 -10.53
C ASN A 296 -19.64 -37.07 -9.63
N ARG A 297 -18.98 -36.39 -8.68
CA ARG A 297 -18.11 -36.96 -7.66
C ARG A 297 -17.91 -35.98 -6.49
N GLY A 298 -17.49 -36.51 -5.35
CA GLY A 298 -17.13 -35.77 -4.15
C GLY A 298 -16.26 -36.62 -3.24
N LEU A 299 -15.76 -36.05 -2.14
CA LEU A 299 -14.89 -36.77 -1.20
C LEU A 299 -15.70 -37.36 -0.05
N ALA A 300 -15.33 -38.57 0.40
CA ALA A 300 -15.99 -39.19 1.55
C ALA A 300 -15.70 -38.43 2.86
N ASN A 301 -16.70 -38.27 3.72
CA ASN A 301 -16.54 -37.56 4.99
C ASN A 301 -15.47 -38.20 5.90
N LYS A 302 -14.77 -37.33 6.65
CA LYS A 302 -13.71 -37.64 7.63
C LYS A 302 -12.46 -38.29 7.02
N THR A 303 -12.28 -38.22 5.70
CA THR A 303 -11.09 -38.76 5.03
C THR A 303 -9.93 -37.75 4.97
N PRO A 304 -8.68 -38.22 5.05
CA PRO A 304 -7.49 -37.41 4.84
C PRO A 304 -7.21 -37.19 3.35
N TRP A 305 -6.89 -35.95 2.95
CA TRP A 305 -6.46 -35.59 1.60
C TRP A 305 -5.18 -34.78 1.63
N TYR A 306 -4.25 -35.14 0.76
CA TYR A 306 -3.07 -34.32 0.50
C TYR A 306 -3.52 -33.07 -0.27
N THR A 307 -3.28 -31.88 0.30
CA THR A 307 -3.43 -30.63 -0.46
C THR A 307 -2.05 -30.07 -0.79
N ASP A 308 -1.90 -29.65 -2.04
CA ASP A 308 -0.69 -28.97 -2.50
C ASP A 308 -0.94 -27.52 -2.90
N GLN A 309 -2.13 -27.07 -3.31
CA GLN A 309 -2.34 -25.65 -3.66
C GLN A 309 -3.53 -25.05 -2.92
N THR A 310 -3.47 -23.73 -2.71
CA THR A 310 -4.59 -22.93 -2.20
C THR A 310 -4.99 -21.84 -3.19
N LYS A 311 -6.26 -21.46 -3.18
CA LYS A 311 -6.83 -20.32 -3.90
C LYS A 311 -7.84 -19.61 -3.01
N THR A 312 -7.92 -18.28 -3.06
CA THR A 312 -8.98 -17.52 -2.38
C THR A 312 -10.03 -17.08 -3.39
N TYR A 313 -11.31 -17.33 -3.10
CA TYR A 313 -12.45 -16.92 -3.93
C TYR A 313 -13.65 -16.58 -3.02
N ASN A 314 -14.33 -15.45 -3.26
CA ASN A 314 -15.45 -14.95 -2.46
C ASN A 314 -15.22 -14.95 -0.92
N GLY A 315 -13.98 -14.73 -0.48
CA GLY A 315 -13.59 -14.73 0.94
C GLY A 315 -13.22 -16.10 1.52
N HIS A 316 -13.50 -17.19 0.79
CA HIS A 316 -13.16 -18.56 1.18
C HIS A 316 -11.85 -19.02 0.57
N THR A 317 -11.11 -19.85 1.30
CA THR A 317 -9.92 -20.57 0.83
C THR A 317 -10.32 -21.93 0.26
N TYR A 318 -9.75 -22.30 -0.88
CA TYR A 318 -9.99 -23.54 -1.59
C TYR A 318 -8.68 -24.32 -1.71
N TYR A 319 -8.68 -25.59 -1.30
CA TYR A 319 -7.53 -26.48 -1.21
C TYR A 319 -7.56 -27.50 -2.35
N ARG A 320 -6.48 -27.62 -3.13
CA ARG A 320 -6.40 -28.52 -4.28
C ARG A 320 -6.14 -29.95 -3.84
N VAL A 321 -7.06 -30.86 -4.18
CA VAL A 321 -7.01 -32.29 -3.82
C VAL A 321 -6.75 -33.21 -5.01
N ALA A 322 -7.00 -32.73 -6.24
CA ALA A 322 -6.69 -33.42 -7.48
C ALA A 322 -6.50 -32.42 -8.64
N THR A 323 -6.17 -32.91 -9.84
CA THR A 323 -5.98 -32.07 -11.03
C THR A 323 -7.22 -31.26 -11.35
N ASN A 324 -7.14 -29.94 -11.12
CA ASN A 324 -8.22 -28.96 -11.23
C ASN A 324 -9.40 -29.13 -10.25
N GLU A 325 -9.25 -29.93 -9.17
CA GLU A 325 -10.33 -30.16 -8.19
C GLU A 325 -9.96 -29.64 -6.80
N TRP A 326 -10.90 -28.90 -6.19
CA TRP A 326 -10.65 -28.08 -5.02
C TRP A 326 -11.76 -28.25 -3.96
N VAL A 327 -11.39 -28.18 -2.68
CA VAL A 327 -12.28 -28.25 -1.50
C VAL A 327 -12.28 -26.91 -0.78
N GLU A 328 -13.46 -26.38 -0.46
CA GLU A 328 -13.64 -25.12 0.26
C GLU A 328 -13.36 -25.25 1.77
N ASP A 329 -12.82 -24.21 2.39
CA ASP A 329 -12.39 -24.18 3.80
C ASP A 329 -13.51 -24.55 4.80
N THR A 330 -14.75 -24.22 4.47
CA THR A 330 -15.95 -24.60 5.24
C THR A 330 -16.16 -26.11 5.39
N TYR A 331 -15.44 -26.93 4.61
CA TYR A 331 -15.48 -28.39 4.67
C TYR A 331 -14.26 -29.02 5.37
N LEU A 332 -13.36 -28.25 6.01
CA LEU A 332 -12.23 -28.80 6.77
C LEU A 332 -12.62 -29.17 8.22
N ALA A 333 -11.90 -30.12 8.83
CA ALA A 333 -12.23 -30.76 10.12
C ALA A 333 -11.03 -31.11 11.00
#